data_AF-A0A3N1X541-F1
#
_entry.id   AF-A0A3N1X541-F1
#
_cell.length_a   1.000
_cell.length_b   1.000
_cell.length_c   1.000
_cell.angle_alpha   90.00
_cell.angle_beta   90.00
_cell.angle_gamma   90.00
#
_symmetry.space_group_name_H-M   'P 1'
#
loop_
_entity.id
_entity.type
_entity.pdbx_description
1 polymer ?
#
loop_
_entity_poly.entity_id
_entity_poly.type
_entity_poly.pdbx_seq_one_letter_code
_entity_poly.pdbx_strand_id
1 'polypeptide(L)'
;MKGLGNRNSKNFVVFIVLMGIIFSLYFYLNNNKQEETAQVKTEAEKLLAKDLEAEYPASPTTVVKLYNRISKCLYNGKWDNDEVNQLIDMIRKLYSSELLVNNPEEKHNQSFKSDIAEYQDKKRKISDYRVDGNGQMVTWEKEGIEYASLNAIYYIAENKNHDEIYQNFVLKKEGKQWKILGWTNIPEIDIEE
;
A
#
# COMPACT_ATOMS: atom_id res chain seq x y z
N MET A 1 52.52 -8.99 24.14
CA MET A 1 51.71 -7.82 24.55
C MET A 1 52.52 -6.55 24.25
N LYS A 2 52.14 -5.79 23.23
CA LYS A 2 52.73 -4.48 22.92
C LYS A 2 51.60 -3.44 22.92
N GLY A 3 51.84 -2.35 23.64
CA GLY A 3 50.82 -1.48 24.21
C GLY A 3 50.03 -0.64 23.22
N LEU A 4 48.79 -0.33 23.62
CA LEU A 4 48.03 0.78 23.06
C LEU A 4 48.70 2.09 23.48
N GLY A 5 49.40 2.71 22.53
CA GLY A 5 49.88 4.07 22.64
C GLY A 5 48.70 5.05 22.74
N ASN A 6 48.81 5.94 23.72
CA ASN A 6 47.90 7.02 24.07
C ASN A 6 47.41 7.79 22.82
N ARG A 7 46.17 7.54 22.36
CA ARG A 7 45.55 8.35 21.29
C ARG A 7 45.04 9.64 21.93
N ASN A 8 45.62 10.77 21.52
CA ASN A 8 45.18 12.11 21.89
C ASN A 8 43.66 12.23 21.67
N SER A 9 42.89 12.14 22.76
CA SER A 9 41.42 12.08 22.74
C SER A 9 40.79 13.29 22.03
N LYS A 10 41.46 14.45 22.08
CA LYS A 10 41.09 15.65 21.33
C LYS A 10 41.09 15.42 19.81
N ASN A 11 42.06 14.69 19.27
CA ASN A 11 42.12 14.38 17.83
C ASN A 11 41.07 13.34 17.43
N PHE A 12 40.72 12.41 18.33
CA PHE A 12 39.66 11.43 18.07
C PHE A 12 38.27 12.07 18.05
N VAL A 13 37.98 12.98 18.99
CA VAL A 13 36.73 13.75 19.00
C VAL A 13 36.61 14.64 17.76
N VAL A 14 37.69 15.32 17.36
CA VAL A 14 37.70 16.11 16.12
C VAL A 14 37.45 15.23 14.89
N PHE A 15 37.98 14.01 14.85
CA PHE A 15 37.74 13.05 13.77
C PHE A 15 36.28 12.57 13.69
N ILE A 16 35.63 12.34 14.84
CA ILE A 16 34.21 11.97 14.90
C ILE A 16 33.31 13.12 14.47
N VAL A 17 33.61 14.36 14.90
CA VAL A 17 32.85 15.54 14.49
C VAL A 17 33.01 15.79 12.98
N LEU A 18 34.21 15.63 12.43
CA LEU A 18 34.44 15.71 10.99
C LEU A 18 33.67 14.61 10.22
N MET A 19 33.65 13.38 10.71
CA MET A 19 32.84 12.31 10.13
C MET A 19 31.34 12.65 10.18
N GLY A 20 30.84 13.14 11.32
CA GLY A 20 29.45 13.58 11.47
C GLY A 20 29.09 14.71 10.49
N ILE A 21 29.97 15.69 10.31
CA ILE A 21 29.79 16.78 9.32
C ILE A 21 29.84 16.22 7.90
N ILE A 22 30.73 15.29 7.59
CA ILE A 22 30.80 14.63 6.28
C ILE A 22 29.53 13.82 6.01
N PHE A 23 29.00 13.07 6.99
CA PHE A 23 27.73 12.34 6.86
C PHE A 23 26.54 13.28 6.73
N SER A 24 26.50 14.37 7.49
CA SER A 24 25.44 15.39 7.41
C SER A 24 25.47 16.14 6.08
N LEU A 25 26.67 16.50 5.60
CA LEU A 25 26.86 17.11 4.28
C LEU A 25 26.59 16.11 3.17
N TYR A 26 26.95 14.84 3.32
CA TYR A 26 26.60 13.79 2.35
C TYR A 26 25.08 13.63 2.27
N PHE A 27 24.37 13.56 3.40
CA PHE A 27 22.91 13.46 3.42
C PHE A 27 22.24 14.73 2.88
N TYR A 28 22.72 15.92 3.26
CA TYR A 28 22.20 17.20 2.80
C TYR A 28 22.49 17.45 1.31
N LEU A 29 23.68 17.11 0.83
CA LEU A 29 24.05 17.19 -0.59
C LEU A 29 23.36 16.09 -1.40
N ASN A 30 23.10 14.91 -0.85
CA ASN A 30 22.32 13.86 -1.54
C ASN A 30 20.82 14.22 -1.60
N ASN A 31 20.32 14.98 -0.63
CA ASN A 31 18.95 15.51 -0.66
C ASN A 31 18.82 16.75 -1.57
N ASN A 32 19.91 17.49 -1.81
CA ASN A 32 19.93 18.70 -2.65
C ASN A 32 20.62 18.55 -4.02
N LYS A 33 21.18 17.37 -4.34
CA LYS A 33 21.65 17.05 -5.70
C LYS A 33 20.53 16.35 -6.44
N GLN A 34 19.68 17.16 -7.08
CA GLN A 34 19.09 16.77 -8.35
C GLN A 34 20.22 16.61 -9.37
N GLU A 35 20.85 15.44 -9.39
CA GLU A 35 21.38 14.87 -10.61
C GLU A 35 20.41 13.75 -11.01
N GLU A 36 19.74 13.95 -12.15
CA GLU A 36 18.86 12.98 -12.80
C GLU A 36 19.66 11.74 -13.25
N THR A 37 20.01 10.88 -12.31
CA THR A 37 19.82 9.45 -12.53
C THR A 37 18.45 9.15 -11.97
N ALA A 38 17.45 8.95 -12.83
CA ALA A 38 16.11 8.55 -12.43
C ALA A 38 16.21 7.24 -11.65
N GLN A 39 16.38 7.31 -10.32
CA GLN A 39 16.26 6.17 -9.45
C GLN A 39 14.83 5.67 -9.65
N VAL A 40 14.70 4.49 -10.27
CA VAL A 40 13.40 3.91 -10.58
C VAL A 40 12.71 3.65 -9.26
N LYS A 41 11.76 4.53 -8.91
CA LYS A 41 11.02 4.40 -7.67
C LYS A 41 10.33 3.04 -7.61
N THR A 42 10.42 2.38 -6.45
CA THR A 42 9.67 1.16 -6.18
C THR A 42 8.17 1.43 -6.24
N GLU A 43 7.37 0.38 -6.37
CA GLU A 43 5.92 0.56 -6.38
C GLU A 43 5.38 1.10 -5.05
N ALA A 44 6.00 0.70 -3.92
CA ALA A 44 5.69 1.23 -2.60
C ALA A 44 5.98 2.72 -2.52
N GLU A 45 7.16 3.17 -2.95
CA GLU A 45 7.53 4.59 -2.99
C GLU A 45 6.58 5.43 -3.86
N LYS A 46 6.11 4.87 -4.99
CA LYS A 46 5.13 5.54 -5.86
C LYS A 46 3.75 5.67 -5.21
N LEU A 47 3.33 4.66 -4.44
CA LEU A 47 2.07 4.68 -3.72
C LEU A 47 2.12 5.64 -2.53
N LEU A 48 3.19 5.57 -1.72
CA LEU A 48 3.39 6.40 -0.54
C LEU A 48 3.61 7.88 -0.87
N ALA A 49 4.06 8.20 -2.08
CA ALA A 49 4.12 9.57 -2.57
C ALA A 49 2.75 10.18 -2.92
N LYS A 50 1.67 9.40 -2.92
CA LYS A 50 0.31 9.90 -3.19
C LYS A 50 -0.28 10.57 -1.95
N ASP A 51 -0.69 11.82 -2.10
CA ASP A 51 -1.45 12.53 -1.08
C ASP A 51 -2.94 12.27 -1.26
N LEU A 52 -3.50 11.35 -0.47
CA LEU A 52 -4.94 11.04 -0.51
C LEU A 52 -5.83 12.14 0.09
N GLU A 53 -5.28 13.09 0.83
CA GLU A 53 -6.05 14.23 1.34
C GLU A 53 -6.26 15.26 0.23
N ALA A 54 -5.23 15.49 -0.59
CA ALA A 54 -5.29 16.40 -1.73
C ALA A 54 -5.96 15.76 -2.97
N GLU A 55 -5.63 14.50 -3.27
CA GLU A 55 -6.00 13.82 -4.52
C GLU A 55 -6.73 12.48 -4.26
N TYR A 56 -7.82 12.54 -3.50
CA TYR A 56 -8.66 11.36 -3.27
C TYR A 56 -9.32 10.87 -4.57
N PRO A 57 -9.41 9.55 -4.84
CA PRO A 57 -10.06 9.04 -6.06
C PRO A 57 -11.52 9.48 -6.19
N ALA A 58 -11.88 10.01 -7.36
CA ALA A 58 -13.17 10.66 -7.58
C ALA A 58 -14.36 9.70 -7.84
N SER A 59 -14.10 8.43 -8.17
CA SER A 59 -15.13 7.45 -8.55
C SER A 59 -15.00 6.13 -7.80
N PRO A 60 -16.09 5.34 -7.66
CA PRO A 60 -16.01 4.02 -7.02
C PRO A 60 -14.98 3.10 -7.67
N THR A 61 -14.94 3.03 -9.01
CA THR A 61 -13.96 2.23 -9.76
C THR A 61 -12.53 2.67 -9.46
N THR A 62 -12.25 3.98 -9.36
CA THR A 62 -10.89 4.46 -9.08
C THR A 62 -10.46 4.22 -7.62
N VAL A 63 -11.41 4.22 -6.67
CA VAL A 63 -11.15 3.79 -5.28
C VAL A 63 -10.77 2.30 -5.25
N VAL A 64 -11.54 1.42 -5.90
CA VAL A 64 -11.25 -0.02 -5.93
C VAL A 64 -9.96 -0.31 -6.69
N LYS A 65 -9.68 0.36 -7.82
CA LYS A 65 -8.40 0.24 -8.53
C LYS A 65 -7.21 0.64 -7.65
N LEU A 66 -7.33 1.71 -6.85
CA LEU A 66 -6.28 2.10 -5.91
C LEU A 66 -6.11 1.07 -4.78
N TYR A 67 -7.22 0.60 -4.19
CA TYR A 67 -7.19 -0.45 -3.18
C TYR A 67 -6.48 -1.70 -3.70
N ASN A 68 -6.84 -2.20 -4.89
CA ASN A 68 -6.23 -3.38 -5.49
C ASN A 68 -4.76 -3.17 -5.84
N ARG A 69 -4.37 -1.95 -6.25
CA ARG A 69 -2.97 -1.59 -6.49
C ARG A 69 -2.14 -1.67 -5.21
N ILE A 70 -2.65 -1.12 -4.11
CA ILE A 70 -1.97 -1.17 -2.81
C ILE A 70 -1.91 -2.61 -2.30
N SER A 71 -3.00 -3.37 -2.38
CA SER A 71 -3.03 -4.79 -2.01
C SER A 71 -2.02 -5.60 -2.82
N LYS A 72 -2.01 -5.47 -4.16
CA LYS A 72 -1.01 -6.12 -5.02
C LYS A 72 0.41 -5.75 -4.62
N CYS A 73 0.65 -4.48 -4.28
CA CYS A 73 1.94 -4.04 -3.76
C CYS A 73 2.25 -4.82 -2.47
N LEU A 74 1.38 -4.74 -1.45
CA LEU A 74 1.46 -5.39 -0.13
C LEU A 74 1.73 -6.91 -0.19
N TYR A 75 0.99 -7.66 -1.00
CA TYR A 75 1.15 -9.11 -1.09
C TYR A 75 2.40 -9.54 -1.89
N ASN A 76 2.90 -8.70 -2.80
CA ASN A 76 4.04 -9.06 -3.66
C ASN A 76 5.37 -8.47 -3.19
N GLY A 77 5.35 -7.51 -2.28
CA GLY A 77 6.54 -6.77 -1.87
C GLY A 77 7.45 -7.55 -0.92
N LYS A 78 8.67 -7.04 -0.83
CA LYS A 78 9.68 -7.44 0.15
C LYS A 78 9.84 -6.27 1.08
N TRP A 79 9.47 -6.46 2.34
CA TRP A 79 9.19 -5.35 3.23
C TRP A 79 10.29 -5.12 4.26
N ASP A 80 10.62 -3.85 4.49
CA ASP A 80 10.89 -3.41 5.85
C ASP A 80 9.55 -3.17 6.57
N ASN A 81 9.51 -3.31 7.90
CA ASN A 81 8.24 -3.31 8.63
C ASN A 81 7.50 -1.95 8.55
N ASP A 82 8.18 -0.86 8.19
CA ASP A 82 7.63 0.50 8.25
C ASP A 82 6.80 0.83 6.99
N GLU A 83 7.29 0.47 5.79
CA GLU A 83 6.54 0.64 4.54
C GLU A 83 5.20 -0.12 4.55
N VAL A 84 5.18 -1.32 5.14
CA VAL A 84 3.96 -2.14 5.26
C VAL A 84 2.90 -1.41 6.07
N ASN A 85 3.28 -0.84 7.21
CA ASN A 85 2.32 -0.13 8.07
C ASN A 85 1.74 1.07 7.32
N GLN A 86 2.58 1.86 6.64
CA GLN A 86 2.12 3.03 5.90
C GLN A 86 1.17 2.66 4.76
N LEU A 87 1.43 1.56 4.03
CA LEU A 87 0.55 1.08 2.97
C LEU A 87 -0.77 0.52 3.54
N ILE A 88 -0.74 -0.15 4.70
CA ILE A 88 -1.97 -0.61 5.37
C ILE A 88 -2.80 0.61 5.83
N ASP A 89 -2.16 1.63 6.39
CA ASP A 89 -2.83 2.88 6.78
C ASP A 89 -3.46 3.56 5.56
N MET A 90 -2.76 3.57 4.43
CA MET A 90 -3.28 4.08 3.16
C MET A 90 -4.51 3.30 2.68
N ILE A 91 -4.53 1.97 2.81
CA ILE A 91 -5.73 1.15 2.55
C ILE A 91 -6.87 1.54 3.50
N ARG A 92 -6.59 1.69 4.79
CA ARG A 92 -7.61 2.02 5.80
C ARG A 92 -8.26 3.37 5.54
N LYS A 93 -7.55 4.33 4.93
CA LYS A 93 -8.14 5.59 4.47
C LYS A 93 -9.22 5.42 3.39
N LEU A 94 -9.23 4.31 2.66
CA LEU A 94 -10.25 3.99 1.64
C LEU A 94 -11.49 3.32 2.24
N TYR A 95 -11.42 2.88 3.51
CA TYR A 95 -12.53 2.21 4.18
C TYR A 95 -13.56 3.20 4.71
N SER A 96 -14.80 2.76 4.71
CA SER A 96 -15.88 3.51 5.33
C SER A 96 -15.72 3.54 6.84
N SER A 97 -16.26 4.57 7.47
CA SER A 97 -16.33 4.67 8.93
C SER A 97 -16.91 3.39 9.58
N GLU A 98 -17.93 2.80 8.97
CA GLU A 98 -18.59 1.58 9.43
C GLU A 98 -17.67 0.36 9.33
N LEU A 99 -16.95 0.21 8.22
CA LEU A 99 -15.98 -0.86 8.05
C LEU A 99 -14.82 -0.72 9.06
N LEU A 100 -14.39 0.51 9.34
CA LEU A 100 -13.34 0.80 10.33
C LEU A 100 -13.78 0.47 11.76
N VAL A 101 -15.02 0.80 12.14
CA VAL A 101 -15.57 0.45 13.46
C VAL A 101 -15.59 -1.07 13.66
N ASN A 102 -15.95 -1.82 12.62
CA ASN A 102 -16.00 -3.28 12.68
C ASN A 102 -14.63 -3.95 12.55
N ASN A 103 -13.60 -3.20 12.11
CA ASN A 103 -12.23 -3.68 11.95
C ASN A 103 -11.22 -2.74 12.66
N PRO A 104 -11.16 -2.82 14.01
CA PRO A 104 -10.19 -2.07 14.80
C PRO A 104 -8.77 -2.24 14.26
N GLU A 105 -8.00 -1.15 14.29
CA GLU A 105 -6.71 -1.04 13.61
C GLU A 105 -5.72 -2.15 13.99
N GLU A 106 -5.54 -2.40 15.29
CA GLU A 106 -4.60 -3.40 15.78
C GLU A 106 -4.95 -4.81 15.25
N LYS A 107 -6.23 -5.18 15.33
CA LYS A 107 -6.73 -6.47 14.84
C LYS A 107 -6.59 -6.57 13.32
N HIS A 108 -6.96 -5.51 12.60
CA HIS A 108 -6.82 -5.45 11.15
C HIS A 108 -5.35 -5.61 10.73
N ASN A 109 -4.45 -4.83 11.33
CA ASN A 109 -3.02 -4.86 11.03
C ASN A 109 -2.42 -6.24 11.32
N GLN A 110 -2.82 -6.89 12.42
CA GLN A 110 -2.37 -8.23 12.76
C GLN A 110 -2.85 -9.27 11.73
N SER A 111 -4.15 -9.29 11.42
CA SER A 111 -4.71 -10.21 10.41
C SER A 111 -4.08 -9.98 9.04
N PHE A 112 -3.98 -8.73 8.60
CA PHE A 112 -3.44 -8.39 7.28
C PHE A 112 -1.96 -8.79 7.14
N LYS A 113 -1.14 -8.55 8.18
CA LYS A 113 0.27 -9.00 8.19
C LYS A 113 0.39 -10.52 8.20
N SER A 114 -0.49 -11.21 8.92
CA SER A 114 -0.53 -12.68 8.91
C SER A 114 -0.84 -13.21 7.50
N ASP A 115 -1.81 -12.62 6.82
CA ASP A 115 -2.18 -13.02 5.46
C ASP A 115 -1.05 -12.74 4.46
N ILE A 116 -0.37 -11.59 4.56
CA ILE A 116 0.81 -11.27 3.75
C ILE A 116 1.92 -12.30 3.99
N ALA A 117 2.19 -12.66 5.25
CA ALA A 117 3.21 -13.65 5.59
C ALA A 117 2.87 -15.03 5.02
N GLU A 118 1.60 -15.45 5.06
CA GLU A 118 1.15 -16.70 4.44
C GLU A 118 1.36 -16.68 2.92
N TYR A 119 1.03 -15.58 2.23
CA TYR A 119 1.27 -15.42 0.80
C TYR A 119 2.76 -15.55 0.46
N GLN A 120 3.63 -14.95 1.28
CA GLN A 120 5.08 -15.04 1.10
C GLN A 120 5.60 -16.47 1.31
N ASP A 121 5.14 -17.17 2.36
CA ASP A 121 5.53 -18.55 2.65
C ASP A 121 5.13 -19.51 1.52
N LYS A 122 3.89 -19.38 1.02
CA LYS A 122 3.38 -20.15 -0.11
C LYS A 122 3.92 -19.69 -1.48
N LYS A 123 4.75 -18.63 -1.50
CA LYS A 123 5.28 -17.99 -2.72
C LYS A 123 4.15 -17.58 -3.69
N ARG A 124 3.00 -17.21 -3.14
CA ARG A 124 1.87 -16.67 -3.89
C ARG A 124 2.16 -15.26 -4.34
N LYS A 125 1.68 -14.90 -5.52
CA LYS A 125 1.72 -13.53 -6.03
C LYS A 125 0.41 -13.18 -6.67
N ILE A 126 -0.05 -11.95 -6.45
CA ILE A 126 -1.09 -11.35 -7.28
C ILE A 126 -0.40 -10.93 -8.59
N SER A 127 -0.51 -11.74 -9.64
CA SER A 127 0.13 -11.45 -10.93
C SER A 127 -0.55 -10.27 -11.61
N ASP A 128 -1.88 -10.22 -11.54
CA ASP A 128 -2.67 -9.12 -12.05
C ASP A 128 -4.03 -8.97 -11.37
N TYR A 129 -4.72 -7.87 -11.63
CA TYR A 129 -6.12 -7.70 -11.26
C TYR A 129 -6.85 -6.88 -12.34
N ARG A 130 -8.15 -7.10 -12.46
CA ARG A 130 -9.05 -6.23 -13.25
C ARG A 130 -10.23 -5.81 -12.41
N VAL A 131 -10.82 -4.68 -12.79
CA VAL A 131 -11.95 -4.08 -12.07
C VAL A 131 -12.96 -3.61 -13.10
N ASP A 132 -14.22 -3.93 -12.86
CA ASP A 132 -15.33 -3.47 -13.68
C ASP A 132 -15.26 -1.96 -13.94
N GLY A 133 -15.47 -1.62 -15.21
CA GLY A 133 -15.65 -0.27 -15.71
C GLY A 133 -16.96 0.34 -15.23
N ASN A 134 -17.11 1.64 -15.49
CA ASN A 134 -18.29 2.38 -15.04
C ASN A 134 -19.62 1.84 -15.61
N GLY A 135 -19.59 1.14 -16.76
CA GLY A 135 -20.78 0.57 -17.40
C GLY A 135 -21.38 -0.62 -16.65
N GLN A 136 -20.56 -1.37 -15.91
CA GLN A 136 -21.00 -2.54 -15.13
C GLN A 136 -21.30 -2.20 -13.66
N MET A 137 -21.07 -0.94 -13.26
CA MET A 137 -21.30 -0.49 -11.90
C MET A 137 -22.80 -0.38 -11.60
N VAL A 138 -23.23 -1.03 -10.53
CA VAL A 138 -24.59 -0.88 -10.00
C VAL A 138 -24.58 0.23 -8.95
N THR A 139 -25.44 1.23 -9.11
CA THR A 139 -25.60 2.31 -8.13
C THR A 139 -27.01 2.31 -7.56
N TRP A 140 -27.15 2.66 -6.28
CA TRP A 140 -28.44 2.81 -5.63
C TRP A 140 -28.35 3.83 -4.48
N GLU A 141 -29.50 4.29 -4.02
CA GLU A 141 -29.61 5.16 -2.87
C GLU A 141 -30.42 4.46 -1.76
N LYS A 142 -29.96 4.59 -0.52
CA LYS A 142 -30.68 4.12 0.66
C LYS A 142 -30.52 5.16 1.77
N GLU A 143 -31.65 5.62 2.33
CA GLU A 143 -31.67 6.58 3.44
C GLU A 143 -30.88 7.88 3.13
N GLY A 144 -30.92 8.34 1.88
CA GLY A 144 -30.20 9.54 1.44
C GLY A 144 -28.69 9.35 1.24
N ILE A 145 -28.20 8.10 1.29
CA ILE A 145 -26.80 7.76 1.07
C ILE A 145 -26.69 7.04 -0.29
N GLU A 146 -25.76 7.51 -1.12
CA GLU A 146 -25.41 6.86 -2.39
C GLU A 146 -24.48 5.66 -2.14
N TYR A 147 -24.75 4.57 -2.85
CA TYR A 147 -23.95 3.35 -2.84
C TYR A 147 -23.59 2.95 -4.26
N ALA A 148 -22.50 2.22 -4.38
CA ALA A 148 -22.04 1.63 -5.63
C ALA A 148 -21.54 0.21 -5.38
N SER A 149 -21.73 -0.67 -6.35
CA SER A 149 -21.18 -2.01 -6.38
C SER A 149 -20.54 -2.29 -7.72
N LEU A 150 -19.38 -2.95 -7.68
CA LEU A 150 -18.61 -3.32 -8.87
C LEU A 150 -17.75 -4.53 -8.55
N ASN A 151 -17.42 -5.33 -9.56
CA ASN A 151 -16.64 -6.54 -9.37
C ASN A 151 -15.17 -6.33 -9.71
N ALA A 152 -14.34 -7.20 -9.13
CA ALA A 152 -12.93 -7.31 -9.44
C ALA A 152 -12.52 -8.77 -9.51
N ILE A 153 -11.55 -9.06 -10.36
CA ILE A 153 -10.86 -10.34 -10.45
C ILE A 153 -9.40 -10.16 -10.07
N TYR A 154 -8.85 -11.10 -9.32
CA TYR A 154 -7.44 -11.21 -9.01
C TYR A 154 -6.88 -12.49 -9.62
N TYR A 155 -5.81 -12.35 -10.38
CA TYR A 155 -5.05 -13.48 -10.91
C TYR A 155 -3.93 -13.80 -9.92
N ILE A 156 -3.96 -15.00 -9.35
CA ILE A 156 -3.02 -15.48 -8.35
C ILE A 156 -2.10 -16.52 -8.97
N ALA A 157 -0.80 -16.32 -8.85
CA ALA A 157 0.22 -17.28 -9.25
C ALA A 157 0.78 -17.99 -8.01
N GLU A 158 0.71 -19.32 -7.99
CA GLU A 158 1.32 -20.17 -6.95
C GLU A 158 2.07 -21.33 -7.62
N ASN A 159 3.41 -21.29 -7.60
CA ASN A 159 4.27 -22.26 -8.30
C ASN A 159 3.98 -22.34 -9.81
N LYS A 160 3.30 -23.40 -10.27
CA LYS A 160 2.87 -23.60 -11.66
C LYS A 160 1.35 -23.43 -11.85
N ASN A 161 0.63 -23.15 -10.77
CA ASN A 161 -0.81 -23.00 -10.76
C ASN A 161 -1.17 -21.52 -10.91
N HIS A 162 -2.30 -21.30 -11.56
CA HIS A 162 -2.92 -20.00 -11.74
C HIS A 162 -4.36 -20.11 -11.24
N ASP A 163 -4.69 -19.32 -10.22
CA ASP A 163 -6.02 -19.28 -9.64
C ASP A 163 -6.62 -17.89 -9.87
N GLU A 164 -7.94 -17.83 -9.89
CA GLU A 164 -8.70 -16.60 -10.05
C GLU A 164 -9.61 -16.40 -8.85
N ILE A 165 -9.58 -15.20 -8.26
CA ILE A 165 -10.46 -14.83 -7.16
C ILE A 165 -11.35 -13.68 -7.64
N TYR A 166 -12.65 -13.91 -7.61
CA TYR A 166 -13.65 -12.91 -7.96
C TYR A 166 -14.24 -12.30 -6.70
N GLN A 167 -14.34 -10.98 -6.65
CA GLN A 167 -14.90 -10.25 -5.53
C GLN A 167 -15.89 -9.20 -6.01
N ASN A 168 -17.02 -9.10 -5.32
CA ASN A 168 -17.91 -7.94 -5.43
C ASN A 168 -17.57 -6.95 -4.33
N PHE A 169 -17.26 -5.71 -4.71
CA PHE A 169 -17.07 -4.60 -3.78
C PHE A 169 -18.36 -3.83 -3.61
N VAL A 170 -18.64 -3.41 -2.38
CA VAL A 170 -19.69 -2.42 -2.07
C VAL A 170 -19.02 -1.19 -1.49
N LEU A 171 -19.38 -0.03 -2.04
CA LEU A 171 -18.92 1.28 -1.59
C LEU A 171 -20.13 2.10 -1.16
N LYS A 172 -19.91 2.98 -0.17
CA LYS A 172 -20.86 4.00 0.24
C LYS A 172 -20.21 5.37 0.17
N LYS A 173 -21.01 6.39 -0.15
CA LYS A 173 -20.56 7.77 -0.22
C LYS A 173 -20.59 8.40 1.19
N GLU A 174 -19.45 8.86 1.66
CA GLU A 174 -19.30 9.58 2.92
C GLU A 174 -18.84 11.02 2.61
N GLY A 175 -19.76 11.98 2.74
CA GLY A 175 -19.54 13.35 2.27
C GLY A 175 -19.32 13.40 0.75
N LYS A 176 -18.10 13.76 0.33
CA LYS A 176 -17.71 13.79 -1.09
C LYS A 176 -16.90 12.57 -1.53
N GLN A 177 -16.53 11.68 -0.60
CA GLN A 177 -15.62 10.57 -0.85
C GLN A 177 -16.39 9.25 -0.96
N TRP A 178 -16.02 8.43 -1.95
CA TRP A 178 -16.44 7.03 -1.99
C TRP A 178 -15.56 6.20 -1.07
N LYS A 179 -16.19 5.39 -0.22
CA LYS A 179 -15.52 4.56 0.77
C LYS A 179 -15.96 3.11 0.65
N ILE A 180 -15.02 2.18 0.80
CA ILE A 180 -15.31 0.74 0.75
C ILE A 180 -16.08 0.36 2.02
N LEU A 181 -17.29 -0.16 1.83
CA LEU A 181 -18.12 -0.72 2.89
C LEU A 181 -17.76 -2.18 3.18
N GLY A 182 -17.33 -2.91 2.15
CA GLY A 182 -16.86 -4.28 2.25
C GLY A 182 -16.78 -4.95 0.89
N TRP A 183 -16.41 -6.22 0.89
CA TRP A 183 -16.38 -7.07 -0.30
C TRP A 183 -16.66 -8.52 0.07
N THR A 184 -17.13 -9.29 -0.90
CA THR A 184 -17.36 -10.73 -0.75
C THR A 184 -16.82 -11.49 -1.95
N ASN A 185 -16.31 -12.70 -1.71
CA ASN A 185 -15.99 -13.61 -2.81
C ASN A 185 -17.28 -14.00 -3.55
N ILE A 186 -17.23 -14.02 -4.87
CA ILE A 186 -18.35 -14.39 -5.73
C ILE A 186 -17.91 -15.51 -6.69
N PRO A 187 -18.85 -16.20 -7.35
CA PRO A 187 -18.51 -17.11 -8.45
C PRO A 187 -17.83 -16.38 -9.61
N GLU A 188 -17.25 -17.16 -10.51
CA GLU A 188 -16.70 -16.68 -11.78
C GLU A 188 -17.74 -15.89 -12.58
N ILE A 189 -17.30 -14.74 -13.08
CA ILE A 189 -18.08 -13.82 -13.92
C ILE A 189 -17.17 -13.16 -14.96
N ASP A 190 -17.76 -12.62 -16.03
CA ASP A 190 -17.03 -11.77 -16.96
C ASP A 190 -16.79 -10.37 -16.35
N ILE A 191 -15.55 -9.88 -16.42
CA ILE A 191 -15.15 -8.54 -15.98
C ILE A 191 -14.91 -7.66 -17.22
N GLU A 192 -15.61 -6.53 -17.30
CA GLU A 192 -15.50 -5.58 -18.41
C GLU A 192 -14.98 -4.22 -17.93
N GLU A 193 -13.83 -3.75 -18.43
CA GLU A 193 -13.14 -2.54 -17.95
C GLU A 193 -13.58 -1.21 -18.58
#